data_AF-A0A8B6EML3-F1
#
_entry.id   AF-A0A8B6EML3-F1
#
_cell.length_a   1.000
_cell.length_b   1.000
_cell.length_c   1.000
_cell.angle_alpha   90.00
_cell.angle_beta   90.00
_cell.angle_gamma   90.00
#
_symmetry.space_group_name_H-M   'P 1'
#
loop_
_entity.id
_entity.type
_entity.pdbx_description
1 polymer ?
#
loop_
_entity_poly.entity_id
_entity_poly.type
_entity_poly.pdbx_seq_one_letter_code
_entity_poly.pdbx_strand_id
1 'polypeptide(L)'
;TVCIWDLRKLKEKGKSQSLDELSHDKSINSAYFSPVTGKYILSTSLDDRIRIFNSENLSSCNKEHSIVHDNHTGRWLTGFRANWHPTREDLFTVGSMSRPRQVENKKKMFSLQHYSQKGNIENLHYNNVEYHLENTVKFFLHLHYY
;
A
#
# COMPACT_ATOMS: atom_id res chain seq x y z
N THR A 1 5.01 11.63 1.22
CA THR A 1 4.18 11.26 2.40
C THR A 1 2.85 10.72 1.91
N VAL A 2 2.10 9.98 2.75
CA VAL A 2 0.72 9.56 2.47
C VAL A 2 -0.21 10.49 3.24
N CYS A 3 -1.14 11.17 2.58
CA CYS A 3 -2.07 12.08 3.23
C CYS A 3 -3.47 11.49 3.27
N ILE A 4 -4.16 11.65 4.41
CA ILE A 4 -5.56 11.23 4.58
C ILE A 4 -6.45 12.46 4.43
N TRP A 5 -7.53 12.34 3.68
CA TRP A 5 -8.45 13.43 3.40
C TRP A 5 -9.89 13.02 3.69
N ASP A 6 -10.66 13.92 4.29
CA ASP A 6 -12.11 13.78 4.40
C ASP A 6 -12.76 14.58 3.29
N LEU A 7 -13.40 13.88 2.34
CA LEU A 7 -14.10 14.51 1.22
C LEU A 7 -15.13 15.55 1.69
N ARG A 8 -15.77 15.31 2.84
CA ARG A 8 -16.76 16.21 3.43
C ARG A 8 -16.16 17.52 3.96
N LYS A 9 -14.86 17.55 4.20
CA LYS A 9 -14.11 18.70 4.71
C LYS A 9 -13.24 19.37 3.65
N LEU A 10 -13.32 18.90 2.40
CA LEU A 10 -12.64 19.54 1.29
C LEU A 10 -13.32 20.87 0.99
N LYS A 11 -12.50 21.92 0.88
CA LYS A 11 -12.96 23.26 0.50
C LYS A 11 -13.01 23.35 -1.02
N GLU A 12 -14.11 23.88 -1.56
CA GLU A 12 -14.24 24.14 -3.01
C GLU A 12 -13.22 25.17 -3.50
N LYS A 13 -12.88 26.14 -2.64
CA LYS A 13 -11.86 27.16 -2.91
C LYS A 13 -10.88 27.25 -1.75
N GLY A 14 -9.60 27.42 -2.09
CA GLY A 14 -8.51 27.52 -1.13
C GLY A 14 -7.88 26.18 -0.76
N LYS A 15 -6.94 26.21 0.20
CA LYS A 15 -6.18 25.03 0.63
C LYS A 15 -7.00 24.19 1.60
N SER A 16 -7.27 22.94 1.22
CA SER A 16 -7.81 21.93 2.14
C SER A 16 -6.69 21.41 3.05
N GLN A 17 -7.05 20.98 4.26
CA GLN A 17 -6.12 20.37 5.22
C GLN A 17 -6.36 18.87 5.25
N SER A 18 -5.29 18.08 5.22
CA SER A 18 -5.36 16.63 5.44
C SER A 18 -5.71 16.35 6.90
N LEU A 19 -6.45 15.27 7.13
CA LEU A 19 -6.72 14.76 8.48
C LEU A 19 -5.43 14.30 9.17
N ASP A 20 -4.55 13.67 8.40
CA ASP A 20 -3.27 13.15 8.87
C ASP A 20 -2.27 13.03 7.72
N GLU A 21 -0.98 12.97 8.05
CA GLU A 21 0.13 12.82 7.11
C GLU A 21 1.13 11.76 7.61
N LEU A 22 1.23 10.66 6.85
CA LEU A 22 2.06 9.51 7.18
C LEU A 22 3.43 9.64 6.49
N SER A 23 4.45 9.86 7.30
CA SER A 23 5.83 10.12 6.85
C SER A 23 6.54 8.88 6.28
N HIS A 24 7.33 9.10 5.23
CA HIS A 24 8.14 8.12 4.52
C HIS A 24 9.47 8.77 4.11
N ASP A 25 10.55 7.99 4.04
CA ASP A 25 11.91 8.53 3.81
C ASP A 25 12.21 8.75 2.32
N LYS A 26 11.49 8.05 1.45
CA LYS A 26 11.55 8.18 -0.01
C LYS A 26 10.15 8.11 -0.63
N SER A 27 10.09 8.23 -1.96
CA SER A 27 8.84 8.16 -2.72
C SER A 27 8.04 6.90 -2.42
N ILE A 28 6.72 7.05 -2.41
CA ILE A 28 5.76 5.99 -2.16
C ILE A 28 5.29 5.44 -3.51
N ASN A 29 5.28 4.13 -3.65
CA ASN A 29 4.81 3.42 -4.84
C ASN A 29 3.30 3.17 -4.79
N SER A 30 2.79 2.89 -3.59
CA SER A 30 1.37 2.58 -3.36
C SER A 30 0.97 2.77 -1.90
N ALA A 31 -0.31 3.04 -1.67
CA ALA A 31 -0.95 3.03 -0.36
C ALA A 31 -2.41 2.57 -0.48
N TYR A 32 -2.84 1.60 0.33
CA TYR A 32 -4.17 0.99 0.26
C TYR A 32 -4.76 0.76 1.65
N PHE A 33 -6.05 1.06 1.83
CA PHE A 33 -6.80 0.60 3.00
C PHE A 33 -7.02 -0.92 2.96
N SER A 34 -7.13 -1.55 4.13
CA SER A 34 -7.50 -2.97 4.24
C SER A 34 -8.91 -3.19 3.68
N PRO A 35 -9.12 -4.25 2.89
CA PRO A 35 -10.35 -4.39 2.10
C PRO A 35 -11.58 -4.77 2.94
N VAL A 36 -11.38 -5.30 4.15
CA VAL A 36 -12.49 -5.80 4.97
C VAL A 36 -13.07 -4.70 5.85
N THR A 37 -12.24 -4.01 6.63
CA THR A 37 -12.70 -2.99 7.58
C THR A 37 -12.16 -1.59 7.31
N GLY A 38 -11.14 -1.44 6.45
CA GLY A 38 -10.42 -0.18 6.28
C GLY A 38 -9.61 0.25 7.51
N LYS A 39 -9.45 -0.63 8.51
CA LYS A 39 -8.74 -0.36 9.77
C LYS A 39 -7.22 -0.23 9.61
N TYR A 40 -6.67 -0.70 8.50
CA TYR A 40 -5.23 -0.62 8.25
C TYR A 40 -4.93 0.05 6.92
N ILE A 41 -3.80 0.77 6.87
CA ILE A 41 -3.23 1.30 5.64
C ILE A 41 -1.92 0.57 5.38
N LEU A 42 -1.80 -0.06 4.21
CA LEU A 42 -0.58 -0.68 3.71
C LEU A 42 0.07 0.27 2.72
N SER A 43 1.33 0.63 2.95
CA SER A 43 2.12 1.42 2.01
C SER A 43 3.41 0.73 1.61
N THR A 44 3.84 0.95 0.37
CA THR A 44 5.13 0.49 -0.16
C THR A 44 5.93 1.69 -0.65
N SER A 45 7.20 1.79 -0.29
CA SER A 45 8.07 2.91 -0.66
C SER A 45 9.43 2.47 -1.20
N LEU A 46 10.11 3.40 -1.87
CA LEU A 46 11.45 3.21 -2.46
C LEU A 46 12.59 3.20 -1.42
N ASP A 47 12.27 3.32 -0.14
CA ASP A 47 13.19 3.18 0.99
C ASP A 47 13.28 1.74 1.50
N ASP A 48 12.90 0.77 0.66
CA ASP A 48 12.93 -0.66 0.95
C ASP A 48 12.09 -1.05 2.16
N ARG A 49 10.98 -0.34 2.36
CA ARG A 49 10.06 -0.59 3.46
C ARG A 49 8.62 -0.69 3.00
N ILE A 50 7.93 -1.63 3.62
CA ILE A 50 6.48 -1.76 3.61
C ILE A 50 6.00 -1.35 4.99
N ARG A 51 5.10 -0.39 5.07
CA ARG A 51 4.58 0.10 6.36
C ARG A 51 3.11 -0.24 6.49
N ILE A 52 2.70 -0.55 7.71
CA ILE A 52 1.31 -0.77 8.08
C ILE A 52 0.96 0.26 9.14
N PHE A 53 -0.08 1.03 8.88
CA PHE A 53 -0.61 2.02 9.82
C PHE A 53 -2.00 1.58 10.30
N ASN A 54 -2.30 1.80 11.57
CA ASN A 54 -3.63 1.71 12.13
C ASN A 54 -4.40 2.99 11.80
N SER A 55 -5.55 2.84 11.15
CA SER A 55 -6.46 3.90 10.73
C SER A 55 -7.80 3.90 11.47
N GLU A 56 -7.90 3.32 12.67
CA GLU A 56 -9.09 3.44 13.53
C GLU A 56 -9.39 4.90 13.87
N ASN A 57 -8.33 5.71 14.02
CA ASN A 57 -8.42 7.15 14.10
C ASN A 57 -7.74 7.80 12.90
N LEU A 58 -8.54 8.21 11.90
CA LEU A 58 -8.06 8.82 10.66
C LEU A 58 -7.37 10.18 10.83
N SER A 59 -7.50 10.82 12.00
CA SER A 59 -6.81 12.07 12.33
C SER A 59 -5.49 11.87 13.07
N SER A 60 -5.18 10.63 13.47
CA SER A 60 -3.95 10.27 14.17
C SER A 60 -3.68 8.77 13.97
N CYS A 61 -3.23 8.43 12.77
CA CYS A 61 -2.89 7.07 12.40
C CYS A 61 -1.53 6.69 12.96
N ASN A 62 -1.46 5.52 13.59
CA ASN A 62 -0.23 5.04 14.20
C ASN A 62 0.47 4.03 13.28
N LYS A 63 1.78 4.18 13.07
CA LYS A 63 2.58 3.18 12.36
C LYS A 63 2.75 1.94 13.24
N GLU A 64 2.01 0.87 12.94
CA GLU A 64 2.09 -0.40 13.67
C GLU A 64 3.30 -1.23 13.23
N HIS A 65 3.58 -1.28 11.92
CA HIS A 65 4.67 -2.09 11.39
C HIS A 65 5.48 -1.36 10.31
N SER A 66 6.76 -1.72 10.25
CA SER A 66 7.71 -1.29 9.23
C SER A 66 8.59 -2.48 8.86
N ILE A 67 8.29 -3.09 7.72
CA ILE A 67 8.87 -4.35 7.27
C ILE A 67 9.88 -4.04 6.18
N VAL A 68 11.11 -4.54 6.32
CA VAL A 68 12.13 -4.43 5.28
C VAL A 68 11.74 -5.26 4.06
N HIS A 69 12.00 -4.73 2.87
CA HIS A 69 11.61 -5.33 1.61
C HIS A 69 12.54 -4.90 0.48
N ASP A 70 13.00 -5.84 -0.37
CA ASP A 70 13.87 -5.50 -1.49
C ASP A 70 13.08 -4.99 -2.70
N ASN A 71 13.05 -3.66 -2.85
CA ASN A 71 12.35 -2.96 -3.91
C ASN A 71 13.30 -2.35 -4.95
N HIS A 72 14.53 -2.89 -5.10
CA HIS A 72 15.52 -2.40 -6.07
C HIS A 72 15.21 -2.86 -7.50
N THR A 73 14.03 -2.53 -8.03
CA THR A 73 13.61 -2.90 -9.40
C THR A 73 14.44 -2.21 -10.49
N GLY A 74 15.21 -1.18 -10.13
CA GLY A 74 16.01 -0.37 -11.05
C GLY A 74 15.20 0.80 -11.63
N ARG A 75 15.91 1.74 -12.27
CA ARG A 75 15.34 3.03 -12.71
C ARG A 75 14.18 2.93 -13.70
N TRP A 76 14.15 1.86 -14.50
CA TRP A 76 13.24 1.73 -15.64
C TRP A 76 12.04 0.81 -15.37
N LEU A 77 12.01 0.15 -14.21
CA LEU A 77 10.90 -0.74 -13.83
C LEU A 77 10.07 -0.10 -12.73
N THR A 78 8.74 -0.26 -12.82
CA THR A 78 7.83 0.15 -11.77
C THR A 78 8.18 -0.58 -10.48
N GLY A 79 8.42 0.16 -9.39
CA GLY A 79 8.65 -0.45 -8.08
C GLY A 79 7.42 -1.24 -7.61
N PHE A 80 7.65 -2.26 -6.79
CA PHE A 80 6.61 -3.17 -6.33
C PHE A 80 5.52 -2.44 -5.53
N ARG A 81 4.33 -3.05 -5.56
CA ARG A 81 3.15 -2.61 -4.82
C ARG A 81 2.66 -3.78 -3.98
N ALA A 82 2.64 -3.59 -2.66
CA ALA A 82 2.05 -4.57 -1.77
C ALA A 82 0.52 -4.52 -1.88
N ASN A 83 -0.13 -5.67 -2.02
CA ASN A 83 -1.57 -5.80 -2.16
C ASN A 83 -2.14 -6.64 -1.02
N TRP A 84 -3.18 -6.13 -0.37
CA TRP A 84 -3.91 -6.89 0.64
C TRP A 84 -4.51 -8.17 0.05
N HIS A 85 -4.60 -9.21 0.87
CA HIS A 85 -5.47 -10.33 0.57
C HIS A 85 -6.94 -9.86 0.59
N PRO A 86 -7.77 -10.23 -0.40
CA PRO A 86 -9.08 -9.61 -0.61
C PRO A 86 -10.05 -9.79 0.58
N THR A 87 -9.91 -10.89 1.33
CA THR A 87 -10.80 -11.23 2.45
C THR A 87 -10.10 -11.28 3.82
N ARG A 88 -8.84 -10.85 3.89
CA ARG A 88 -8.04 -10.95 5.14
C ARG A 88 -7.27 -9.66 5.41
N GLU A 89 -7.27 -9.25 6.67
CA GLU A 89 -6.56 -8.04 7.13
C GLU A 89 -5.19 -8.32 7.73
N ASP A 90 -4.85 -9.59 7.88
CA ASP A 90 -3.59 -10.04 8.42
C ASP A 90 -2.65 -10.58 7.35
N LEU A 91 -2.98 -10.44 6.05
CA LEU A 91 -2.21 -11.00 4.94
C LEU A 91 -2.14 -10.03 3.75
N PHE A 92 -0.97 -9.90 3.16
CA PHE A 92 -0.76 -9.19 1.91
C PHE A 92 0.35 -9.86 1.09
N THR A 93 0.44 -9.52 -0.19
CA THR A 93 1.42 -10.07 -1.15
C THR A 93 2.23 -8.94 -1.79
N VAL A 94 3.50 -9.20 -2.08
CA VAL A 94 4.39 -8.22 -2.73
C VAL A 94 5.49 -8.95 -3.52
N GLY A 95 5.83 -8.49 -4.72
CA GLY A 95 7.00 -9.00 -5.45
C GLY A 95 8.29 -8.50 -4.82
N SER A 96 9.40 -9.22 -4.93
CA SER A 96 10.70 -8.90 -4.30
C SER A 96 11.85 -9.13 -5.28
N MET A 97 12.84 -8.22 -5.26
CA MET A 97 14.08 -8.38 -6.03
C MET A 97 15.09 -9.33 -5.37
N SER A 98 14.78 -9.82 -4.15
CA SER A 98 15.56 -10.85 -3.48
C SER A 98 15.78 -12.03 -4.41
N ARG A 99 16.97 -12.65 -4.38
CA ARG A 99 17.33 -13.73 -5.31
C ARG A 99 17.11 -15.11 -4.69
N PRO A 100 16.46 -16.05 -5.41
CA PRO A 100 15.81 -15.87 -6.71
C PRO A 100 14.57 -14.95 -6.61
N ARG A 101 14.27 -14.17 -7.67
CA ARG A 101 13.12 -13.23 -7.68
C ARG A 101 11.86 -13.97 -7.25
N GLN A 102 11.12 -13.40 -6.30
CA GLN A 102 10.06 -14.11 -5.60
C GLN A 102 8.88 -13.20 -5.28
N VAL A 103 7.72 -13.81 -5.05
CA VAL A 103 6.56 -13.17 -4.44
C VAL A 103 6.56 -13.53 -2.95
N GLU A 104 6.40 -12.54 -2.10
CA GLU A 104 6.37 -12.68 -0.65
C GLU A 104 4.93 -12.57 -0.16
N ASN A 105 4.43 -13.61 0.53
CA ASN A 105 3.20 -13.56 1.30
C ASN A 105 3.55 -13.18 2.73
N LYS A 106 3.12 -12.00 3.17
CA LYS A 106 3.48 -11.47 4.50
C LYS A 106 2.26 -11.42 5.39
N LYS A 107 2.39 -11.99 6.58
CA LYS A 107 1.41 -11.82 7.64
C LYS A 107 1.72 -10.57 8.46
N LYS A 108 0.66 -9.85 8.84
CA LYS A 108 0.75 -8.68 9.71
C LYS A 108 1.27 -9.06 11.11
N MET A 109 0.70 -10.12 11.68
CA MET A 109 1.14 -10.72 12.94
C MET A 109 2.10 -11.87 12.64
N PHE A 110 3.39 -11.61 12.84
CA PHE A 110 4.50 -12.55 12.83
C PHE A 110 4.96 -13.11 11.47
N SER A 111 6.22 -12.78 11.20
CA SER A 111 7.22 -13.39 10.31
C SER A 111 6.89 -13.63 8.82
N LEU A 112 7.89 -13.31 8.00
CA LEU A 112 8.01 -13.73 6.60
C LEU A 112 7.67 -15.22 6.47
N GLN A 113 6.59 -15.55 5.77
CA GLN A 113 6.44 -16.87 5.19
C GLN A 113 6.96 -16.78 3.75
N HIS A 114 8.23 -17.13 3.55
CA HIS A 114 8.80 -17.26 2.21
C HIS A 114 8.05 -18.38 1.47
N TYR A 115 7.36 -18.03 0.38
CA TYR A 115 6.81 -19.00 -0.54
C TYR A 115 7.33 -18.67 -1.95
N SER A 116 8.37 -19.38 -2.38
CA SER A 116 8.89 -19.27 -3.74
C SER A 116 8.08 -20.19 -4.64
N GLN A 117 7.23 -19.63 -5.50
CA GLN A 117 6.60 -20.39 -6.58
C GLN A 117 7.56 -20.40 -7.78
N LYS A 118 8.13 -21.58 -8.09
CA LYS A 118 8.81 -21.83 -9.37
C LYS A 118 7.74 -22.15 -10.42
N GLY A 119 7.33 -21.17 -11.21
CA GLY A 119 6.39 -21.35 -12.31
C GLY A 119 6.26 -20.11 -13.17
N ASN A 120 6.18 -20.30 -14.48
CA ASN A 120 6.02 -19.23 -15.47
C ASN A 120 4.68 -18.52 -15.24
N ILE A 121 4.72 -17.22 -14.95
CA ILE A 121 3.54 -16.43 -14.55
C ILE A 121 2.81 -15.96 -15.81
N GLU A 122 1.99 -16.84 -16.38
CA GLU A 122 0.90 -16.41 -17.24
C GLU A 122 -0.33 -16.16 -16.34
N ASN A 123 -0.72 -14.88 -16.25
CA ASN A 123 -2.03 -14.40 -15.83
C ASN A 123 -2.50 -14.75 -14.40
N LEU A 124 -2.10 -13.92 -13.42
CA LEU A 124 -2.92 -13.68 -12.23
C LEU A 124 -3.71 -12.37 -12.42
N HIS A 125 -4.81 -12.46 -13.16
CA HIS A 125 -5.82 -11.41 -13.21
C HIS A 125 -6.66 -11.46 -11.92
N TYR A 126 -6.40 -10.53 -11.01
CA TYR A 126 -7.42 -10.04 -10.10
C TYR A 126 -7.95 -8.74 -10.70
N ASN A 127 -9.24 -8.71 -11.01
CA ASN A 127 -9.92 -7.57 -11.63
C ASN A 127 -9.72 -6.32 -10.77
N ASN A 128 -8.71 -5.53 -11.11
CA ASN A 128 -8.45 -4.23 -10.51
C ASN A 128 -8.97 -3.17 -11.48
N VAL A 129 -9.94 -2.38 -11.02
CA VAL A 129 -10.38 -1.19 -11.73
C VAL A 129 -9.18 -0.24 -11.81
N GLU A 130 -8.63 -0.08 -13.01
CA GLU A 130 -7.54 0.84 -13.28
C GLU A 130 -8.05 2.29 -13.19
N TYR A 131 -7.36 3.12 -12.42
CA TYR A 131 -7.45 4.57 -12.54
C TYR A 131 -6.10 5.11 -12.97
N HIS A 132 -6.10 5.75 -14.13
CA HIS A 132 -4.93 6.32 -14.77
C HIS A 132 -4.89 7.82 -14.47
N LEU A 133 -3.91 8.33 -13.72
CA LEU A 133 -3.66 9.77 -13.64
C LEU A 133 -2.17 10.09 -13.42
N GLU A 134 -1.73 11.06 -14.21
CA GLU A 134 -0.37 11.54 -14.40
C GLU A 134 0.23 12.21 -13.13
N ASN A 135 1.51 11.91 -12.89
CA ASN A 135 2.56 12.70 -12.24
C ASN A 135 2.31 13.54 -10.96
N THR A 136 1.20 13.38 -10.26
CA THR A 136 1.10 13.78 -8.85
C THR A 136 0.11 12.85 -8.17
N VAL A 137 0.60 11.87 -7.43
CA VAL A 137 -0.25 10.83 -6.85
C VAL A 137 -1.09 11.43 -5.71
N LYS A 138 -2.27 11.94 -6.07
CA LYS A 138 -3.37 12.23 -5.14
C LYS A 138 -4.22 10.96 -5.04
N PHE A 139 -4.11 10.25 -3.93
CA PHE A 139 -4.98 9.10 -3.66
C PHE A 139 -6.35 9.62 -3.19
N PHE A 140 -7.38 9.43 -4.01
CA PHE A 140 -8.78 9.58 -3.61
C PHE A 140 -9.32 8.19 -3.28
N LEU A 141 -9.71 7.95 -2.02
CA LEU A 141 -10.37 6.72 -1.61
C LEU A 141 -11.85 7.01 -1.38
N HIS A 142 -12.69 6.40 -2.22
CA HIS A 142 -14.14 6.51 -2.20
C HIS A 142 -14.72 5.35 -1.37
N LEU A 143 -15.40 5.65 -0.27
CA LEU A 143 -16.14 4.67 0.53
C LEU A 143 -17.55 4.53 -0.08
N HIS A 144 -17.83 3.41 -0.74
CA HIS A 144 -19.22 2.98 -0.98
C HIS A 144 -19.71 2.27 0.27
N TYR A 145 -20.63 2.91 0.98
CA TYR A 145 -21.53 2.22 1.91
C TYR A 145 -22.77 1.82 1.09
N TYR A 146 -23.16 0.55 1.14
CA TYR A 146 -24.53 0.14 0.84
C TYR A 146 -25.35 0.24 2.12
#